data_AF-A0A1A9G1H6-F1
#
_entry.id   AF-A0A1A9G1H6-F1
#
_cell.length_a   1.000
_cell.length_b   1.000
_cell.length_c   1.000
_cell.angle_alpha   90.00
_cell.angle_beta   90.00
_cell.angle_gamma   90.00
#
_symmetry.space_group_name_H-M   'P 1'
#
loop_
_entity.id
_entity.type
_entity.pdbx_description
1 polymer ?
#
loop_
_entity_poly.entity_id
_entity_poly.type
_entity_poly.pdbx_seq_one_letter_code
_entity_poly.pdbx_strand_id
1 'polypeptide(L)'
;MFNLSQIMKAAWAHYRRAVAYVASNPYLRGTLVRFGDCLKAEWKHAKAQVAKAKLDAAVVARIDALKAEILTLDCKPFGMRIGAERAALSAELAKLEVA
;
A
#
# COMPACT_ATOMS: atom_id res chain seq x y z
N MET A 1 19.97 -1.34 3.86
CA MET A 1 20.45 -2.59 3.24
C MET A 1 19.28 -3.57 3.19
N PHE A 2 19.04 -4.25 2.07
CA PHE A 2 17.90 -5.18 1.95
C PHE A 2 18.21 -6.51 2.65
N ASN A 3 17.34 -6.96 3.56
CA ASN A 3 17.45 -8.26 4.19
C ASN A 3 16.73 -9.33 3.34
N LEU A 4 17.49 -9.98 2.46
CA LEU A 4 16.97 -11.00 1.53
C LEU A 4 16.19 -12.12 2.24
N SER A 5 16.68 -12.54 3.41
CA SER A 5 16.04 -13.62 4.19
C SER A 5 14.64 -13.22 4.70
N GLN A 6 14.47 -11.95 5.10
CA GLN A 6 13.17 -11.43 5.54
C GLN A 6 12.20 -11.29 4.37
N ILE A 7 12.67 -10.81 3.21
CA ILE A 7 11.84 -10.70 2.00
C ILE A 7 11.35 -12.08 1.56
N MET A 8 12.22 -13.10 1.59
CA MET A 8 11.83 -14.46 1.25
C MET A 8 10.81 -15.07 2.23
N LYS A 9 10.99 -14.84 3.55
CA LYS A 9 10.02 -15.26 4.56
C LYS A 9 8.67 -14.59 4.37
N ALA A 10 8.65 -13.29 4.09
CA ALA A 10 7.43 -12.54 3.81
C ALA A 10 6.73 -13.05 2.55
N ALA A 11 7.49 -13.29 1.47
CA ALA A 11 6.95 -13.80 0.20
C ALA A 11 6.33 -15.19 0.38
N TRP A 12 6.95 -16.04 1.18
CA TRP A 12 6.43 -17.36 1.50
C TRP A 12 5.13 -17.31 2.31
N ALA A 13 5.08 -16.43 3.32
CA ALA A 13 3.87 -16.22 4.10
C ALA A 13 2.72 -15.68 3.24
N HIS A 14 3.00 -14.71 2.36
CA HIS A 14 2.03 -14.16 1.41
C HIS A 14 1.51 -15.24 0.46
N TYR A 15 2.40 -16.01 -0.16
CA TYR A 15 2.03 -17.10 -1.05
C TYR A 15 1.08 -18.10 -0.37
N ARG A 16 1.39 -18.54 0.85
CA ARG A 16 0.52 -19.46 1.60
C ARG A 16 -0.86 -18.88 1.87
N ARG A 17 -0.94 -17.59 2.23
CA ARG A 17 -2.23 -16.90 2.46
C ARG A 17 -3.04 -16.81 1.16
N ALA A 18 -2.40 -16.48 0.05
CA ALA A 18 -3.05 -16.41 -1.26
C ALA A 18 -3.55 -17.77 -1.73
N VAL A 19 -2.76 -18.84 -1.55
CA VAL A 19 -3.18 -20.21 -1.85
C VAL A 19 -4.37 -20.62 -0.99
N ALA A 20 -4.32 -20.35 0.32
CA ALA A 20 -5.42 -20.64 1.23
C ALA A 20 -6.70 -19.87 0.84
N TYR A 21 -6.56 -18.59 0.48
CA TYR A 21 -7.67 -17.76 0.02
C TYR A 21 -8.32 -18.31 -1.24
N VAL A 22 -7.53 -18.66 -2.26
CA VAL A 22 -8.03 -19.27 -3.49
C VAL A 22 -8.70 -20.62 -3.21
N ALA A 23 -8.13 -21.46 -2.34
CA ALA A 23 -8.71 -22.74 -1.96
C ALA A 23 -10.06 -22.59 -1.23
N SER A 24 -10.21 -21.54 -0.41
CA SER A 24 -11.44 -21.25 0.33
C SER A 24 -12.54 -20.60 -0.50
N ASN A 25 -12.21 -20.02 -1.67
CA ASN A 25 -13.12 -19.17 -2.41
C ASN A 25 -13.64 -19.86 -3.70
N PRO A 26 -14.92 -20.26 -3.77
CA PRO A 26 -15.47 -20.99 -4.90
C PRO A 26 -15.35 -20.25 -6.24
N TYR A 27 -15.37 -18.91 -6.21
CA TYR A 27 -15.29 -18.06 -7.39
C TYR A 27 -13.88 -17.97 -8.00
N LEU A 28 -12.86 -18.43 -7.27
CA LEU A 28 -11.47 -18.38 -7.71
C LEU A 28 -10.94 -19.75 -8.13
N ARG A 29 -11.82 -20.76 -8.25
CA ARG A 29 -11.45 -22.10 -8.74
C ARG A 29 -10.75 -22.00 -10.10
N GLY A 30 -9.53 -22.54 -10.17
CA GLY A 30 -8.69 -22.49 -11.37
C GLY A 30 -7.67 -21.35 -11.39
N THR A 31 -7.72 -20.43 -10.42
CA THR A 31 -6.72 -19.37 -10.30
C THR A 31 -5.38 -19.96 -9.83
N LEU A 32 -4.32 -19.76 -10.61
CA LEU A 32 -2.98 -20.18 -10.27
C LEU A 32 -2.27 -19.08 -9.48
N VAL A 33 -2.02 -19.33 -8.20
CA VAL A 33 -1.15 -18.47 -7.39
C VAL A 33 0.29 -18.85 -7.70
N ARG A 34 1.09 -17.90 -8.20
CA ARG A 34 2.51 -18.12 -8.48
C ARG A 34 3.36 -17.45 -7.41
N PHE A 35 4.29 -18.21 -6.83
CA PHE A 35 5.23 -17.67 -5.84
C PHE A 35 6.02 -16.47 -6.37
N GLY A 36 6.38 -16.48 -7.66
CA GLY A 36 7.09 -15.37 -8.31
C GLY A 36 6.34 -14.03 -8.25
N ASP A 37 5.01 -14.05 -8.29
CA ASP A 37 4.20 -12.82 -8.21
C ASP A 37 4.15 -12.30 -6.78
N CYS A 38 4.04 -13.19 -5.79
CA CYS A 38 4.16 -12.83 -4.37
C CYS A 38 5.56 -12.27 -4.07
N LEU A 39 6.61 -12.86 -4.64
CA LEU A 39 7.98 -12.39 -4.47
C LEU A 39 8.18 -11.00 -5.06
N LYS A 40 7.64 -10.73 -6.26
CA LYS A 40 7.66 -9.39 -6.87
C LYS A 40 6.93 -8.36 -5.99
N ALA A 41 5.78 -8.73 -5.44
CA ALA A 41 5.01 -7.87 -4.54
C ALA A 41 5.82 -7.51 -3.29
N GLU A 42 6.41 -8.50 -2.62
CA GLU A 42 7.24 -8.25 -1.43
C GLU A 42 8.51 -7.46 -1.74
N TRP A 43 9.12 -7.66 -2.91
CA TRP A 43 10.23 -6.82 -3.36
C TRP A 43 9.80 -5.37 -3.59
N LYS A 44 8.62 -5.13 -4.14
CA LYS A 44 8.05 -3.79 -4.28
C LYS A 44 7.81 -3.16 -2.91
N HIS A 45 7.25 -3.92 -1.96
CA HIS A 45 7.06 -3.47 -0.58
C HIS A 45 8.39 -3.14 0.11
N ALA A 46 9.40 -4.01 0.00
CA ALA A 46 10.72 -3.78 0.59
C ALA A 46 11.37 -2.51 0.02
N LYS A 47 11.29 -2.29 -1.30
CA LYS A 47 11.78 -1.07 -1.95
C LYS A 47 11.02 0.17 -1.46
N ALA A 48 9.71 0.09 -1.34
CA ALA A 48 8.89 1.16 -0.80
C ALA A 48 9.22 1.47 0.66
N GLN A 49 9.48 0.46 1.49
CA GLN A 49 9.90 0.63 2.89
C GLN A 49 11.28 1.32 2.98
N VAL A 50 12.23 0.95 2.11
CA VAL A 50 13.53 1.63 2.06
C VAL A 50 13.40 3.06 1.55
N ALA A 51 12.52 3.33 0.59
CA ALA A 51 12.22 4.69 0.14
C ALA A 51 11.58 5.51 1.27
N LYS A 52 10.62 4.93 2.01
CA LYS A 52 10.00 5.54 3.19
C LYS A 52 11.02 5.79 4.32
N ALA A 53 11.98 4.89 4.52
CA ALA A 53 13.01 5.07 5.55
C ALA A 53 14.04 6.17 5.22
N LYS A 54 14.10 6.63 3.96
CA LYS A 54 14.89 7.82 3.57
C LYS A 54 14.15 9.13 3.84
N LEU A 55 12.82 9.08 3.89
CA LEU A 55 12.00 10.21 4.33
C LEU A 55 12.06 10.29 5.85
N ASP A 56 12.11 11.51 6.38
CA ASP A 56 12.02 11.73 7.82
C ASP A 56 10.72 11.10 8.35
N ALA A 57 10.79 10.44 9.50
CA ALA A 57 9.63 9.83 10.15
C ALA A 57 8.49 10.84 10.36
N ALA A 58 8.83 12.13 10.58
CA ALA A 58 7.85 13.21 10.66
C ALA A 58 7.13 13.46 9.32
N VAL A 59 7.85 13.39 8.20
CA VAL A 59 7.28 13.54 6.85
C VAL A 59 6.40 12.35 6.50
N VAL A 60 6.83 11.13 6.83
CA VAL A 60 6.02 9.91 6.62
C VAL A 60 4.72 9.97 7.43
N ALA A 61 4.78 10.36 8.70
CA ALA A 61 3.60 10.52 9.55
C ALA A 61 2.64 11.58 8.99
N ARG A 62 3.17 12.68 8.43
CA ARG A 62 2.36 13.72 7.79
C ARG A 62 1.69 13.23 6.51
N ILE A 63 2.39 12.45 5.67
CA ILE A 63 1.82 11.82 4.48
C ILE A 63 0.69 10.87 4.85
N ASP A 64 0.89 10.02 5.86
CA ASP A 64 -0.12 9.07 6.31
C ASP A 64 -1.36 9.78 6.90
N ALA A 65 -1.16 10.89 7.63
CA ALA A 65 -2.25 11.75 8.12
C ALA A 65 -3.06 12.38 6.97
N LEU A 66 -2.39 12.95 5.95
CA LEU A 66 -3.04 13.54 4.79
C LEU A 66 -3.85 12.50 3.99
N LYS A 67 -3.34 11.26 3.87
CA LYS A 67 -4.07 10.16 3.22
C LYS A 67 -5.33 9.80 4.00
N ALA A 68 -5.27 9.78 5.32
CA ALA A 68 -6.44 9.53 6.16
C ALA A 68 -7.47 10.67 6.04
N GLU A 69 -7.04 11.93 6.01
CA GLU A 69 -7.91 13.09 5.82
C GLU A 69 -8.64 13.02 4.45
N ILE A 70 -7.93 12.70 3.37
CA ILE A 70 -8.54 12.51 2.04
C ILE A 70 -9.57 11.37 2.09
N LEU A 71 -9.25 10.25 2.74
CA LEU A 71 -10.20 9.13 2.87
C LEU A 71 -11.47 9.56 3.62
N THR A 72 -11.34 10.32 4.71
CA THR A 72 -12.50 10.83 5.45
C THR A 72 -13.35 11.79 4.63
N LEU A 73 -12.74 12.63 3.78
CA LEU A 73 -13.46 13.45 2.82
C LEU A 73 -14.19 12.60 1.78
N ASP A 74 -13.56 11.57 1.26
CA ASP A 74 -14.15 10.65 0.27
C ASP A 74 -15.31 9.83 0.87
N CYS A 75 -15.34 9.63 2.19
CA CYS A 75 -16.45 9.01 2.91
C CYS A 75 -17.62 9.96 3.24
N LYS A 76 -17.52 11.26 2.93
CA LYS A 76 -18.63 12.20 3.20
C LYS A 76 -19.85 11.86 2.34
N PRO A 77 -21.07 12.16 2.82
CA PRO A 77 -22.31 11.89 2.09
C PRO A 77 -22.35 12.59 0.73
N PHE A 78 -23.07 11.95 -0.21
CA PHE A 78 -23.30 12.49 -1.54
C PHE A 78 -23.96 13.89 -1.47
N GLY A 79 -23.42 14.84 -2.21
CA GLY A 79 -23.88 16.23 -2.25
C GLY A 79 -23.02 17.23 -1.49
N MET A 80 -22.05 16.80 -0.66
CA MET A 80 -21.04 17.69 -0.12
C MET A 80 -20.01 18.09 -1.19
N ARG A 81 -19.74 19.39 -1.32
CA ARG A 81 -18.69 19.92 -2.20
C ARG A 81 -17.32 19.73 -1.55
N ILE A 82 -16.75 18.54 -1.70
CA ILE A 82 -15.42 18.19 -1.17
C ILE A 82 -14.27 18.44 -2.17
N GLY A 83 -14.59 18.76 -3.43
CA GLY A 83 -13.61 18.78 -4.52
C GLY A 83 -12.44 19.75 -4.31
N ALA A 84 -12.70 20.96 -3.78
CA ALA A 84 -11.66 21.95 -3.52
C ALA A 84 -10.75 21.56 -2.34
N GLU A 85 -11.34 21.09 -1.23
CA GLU A 85 -10.60 20.58 -0.06
C GLU A 85 -9.73 19.37 -0.43
N ARG A 86 -10.31 18.42 -1.18
CA ARG A 86 -9.61 17.23 -1.66
C ARG A 86 -8.45 17.59 -2.60
N ALA A 87 -8.63 18.56 -3.49
CA ALA A 87 -7.59 19.02 -4.40
C ALA A 87 -6.44 19.70 -3.64
N ALA A 88 -6.74 20.52 -2.62
CA ALA A 88 -5.74 21.17 -1.78
C ALA A 88 -4.90 20.14 -1.01
N LEU A 89 -5.54 19.16 -0.36
CA LEU A 89 -4.85 18.09 0.37
C LEU A 89 -4.04 17.18 -0.56
N SER A 90 -4.55 16.89 -1.76
CA SER A 90 -3.82 16.10 -2.76
C SER A 90 -2.57 16.84 -3.26
N ALA A 91 -2.63 18.17 -3.40
CA ALA A 91 -1.49 18.98 -3.80
C ALA A 91 -0.43 19.07 -2.68
N GLU A 92 -0.85 19.15 -1.41
CA GLU A 92 0.06 19.11 -0.26
C GLU A 92 0.77 17.75 -0.16
N LEU A 93 0.02 16.66 -0.36
CA LEU A 93 0.55 15.30 -0.40
C LEU A 93 1.57 15.13 -1.54
N ALA A 94 1.28 15.62 -2.74
CA ALA A 94 2.18 15.55 -3.88
C ALA A 94 3.52 16.28 -3.65
N LYS A 95 3.51 17.40 -2.91
CA LYS A 95 4.75 18.12 -2.55
C LYS A 95 5.62 17.31 -1.60
N LEU A 96 5.01 16.60 -0.65
CA LEU A 96 5.72 15.80 0.35
C LEU A 96 6.22 14.45 -0.18
N GLU A 97 5.60 13.90 -1.22
CA GLU A 97 6.03 12.65 -1.85
C GLU A 97 7.18 12.82 -2.85
N VAL A 98 7.45 14.06 -3.31
CA VAL A 98 8.51 14.39 -4.28
C VAL A 98 9.78 14.94 -3.60
N ALA A 99 9.66 15.47 -2.37
CA ALA A 99 10.76 15.99 -1.55
C ALA A 99 11.62 14.87 -0.96
#